data_AF-A0A0V8HD93-F1
#
_entry.id   AF-A0A0V8HD93-F1
#
_cell.length_a   1.000
_cell.length_b   1.000
_cell.length_c   1.000
_cell.angle_alpha   90.00
_cell.angle_beta   90.00
_cell.angle_gamma   90.00
#
_symmetry.space_group_name_H-M   'P 1'
#
loop_
_entity.id
_entity.type
_entity.pdbx_description
1 polymer ?
#
loop_
_entity_poly.entity_id
_entity_poly.type
_entity_poly.pdbx_seq_one_letter_code
_entity_poly.pdbx_strand_id
1 'polypeptide(L)'
;MEIIPYTSVGSLKLHMTSEEIAAQLKEEPKRFRKHDDDMMLSDHYVEAGILVYYKADGKCDSIELTDQRDPVIEGIHFMKMPSIKAKKLLLQLDEEMIDLEDMAFSKKSGN
;
A
#
# COMPACT_ATOMS: atom_id res chain seq x y z
N MET A 1 -13.52 -20.26 -21.45
CA MET A 1 -12.78 -18.99 -21.23
C MET A 1 -12.00 -19.17 -19.96
N GLU A 2 -10.68 -19.28 -20.08
CA GLU A 2 -9.78 -19.45 -18.94
C GLU A 2 -9.43 -18.04 -18.44
N ILE A 3 -9.87 -17.71 -17.23
CA ILE A 3 -9.56 -16.41 -16.61
C ILE A 3 -8.18 -16.56 -15.97
N ILE A 4 -7.16 -15.98 -16.59
CA ILE A 4 -5.82 -15.90 -16.00
C ILE A 4 -5.81 -14.65 -15.11
N PRO A 5 -5.66 -14.77 -13.78
CA PRO A 5 -5.61 -13.62 -12.88
C PRO A 5 -4.45 -12.70 -13.28
N TYR A 6 -4.59 -11.40 -13.07
CA TYR A 6 -3.47 -10.46 -13.15
C TYR A 6 -2.43 -10.83 -12.09
N THR A 7 -1.41 -11.61 -12.48
CA THR A 7 -0.38 -12.16 -11.60
C THR A 7 0.89 -11.32 -11.56
N SER A 8 0.90 -10.18 -12.27
CA SER A 8 2.11 -9.41 -12.52
C SER A 8 1.87 -7.92 -12.72
N VAL A 9 2.90 -7.14 -12.43
CA VAL A 9 3.07 -5.74 -12.84
C VAL A 9 4.40 -5.64 -13.60
N GLY A 10 4.34 -5.57 -14.92
CA GLY A 10 5.55 -5.62 -15.76
C GLY A 10 6.35 -6.91 -15.54
N SER A 11 7.63 -6.78 -15.17
CA SER A 11 8.51 -7.92 -14.85
C SER A 11 8.30 -8.49 -13.45
N LEU A 12 7.58 -7.78 -12.57
CA LEU A 12 7.30 -8.23 -11.21
C LEU A 12 6.14 -9.21 -11.21
N LYS A 13 6.27 -10.29 -10.43
CA LYS A 13 5.25 -11.33 -10.29
C LYS A 13 4.96 -11.59 -8.83
N LEU A 14 3.71 -11.97 -8.56
CA LEU A 14 3.37 -12.58 -7.27
C LEU A 14 4.23 -13.83 -7.04
N HIS A 15 4.43 -14.19 -5.77
CA HIS A 15 5.27 -15.29 -5.30
C HIS A 15 6.79 -15.14 -5.50
N MET A 16 7.27 -14.00 -6.00
CA MET A 16 8.70 -13.65 -5.93
C MET A 16 9.13 -13.38 -4.49
N THR A 17 10.40 -13.64 -4.15
CA THR A 17 11.01 -13.16 -2.89
C THR A 17 11.40 -11.69 -2.97
N SER A 18 11.72 -11.08 -1.82
CA SER A 18 12.24 -9.70 -1.77
C SER A 18 13.52 -9.54 -2.59
N GLU A 19 14.42 -10.52 -2.57
CA GLU A 19 15.66 -10.51 -3.37
C GLU A 19 15.37 -10.59 -4.87
N GLU A 20 14.41 -11.42 -5.27
CA GLU A 20 14.00 -11.54 -6.68
C GLU A 20 13.38 -10.22 -7.19
N ILE A 21 12.53 -9.57 -6.38
CA ILE A 21 11.95 -8.25 -6.70
C ILE A 21 13.06 -7.19 -6.80
N ALA A 22 13.96 -7.12 -5.81
CA ALA A 22 15.05 -6.14 -5.79
C ALA A 22 15.96 -6.28 -7.02
N ALA A 23 16.24 -7.51 -7.46
CA ALA A 23 17.02 -7.78 -8.68
C ALA A 23 16.32 -7.27 -9.96
N GLN A 24 14.98 -7.27 -10.00
CA GLN A 24 14.22 -6.73 -11.13
C GLN A 24 14.20 -5.19 -11.14
N LEU A 25 14.02 -4.57 -9.97
CA LEU A 25 13.88 -3.11 -9.85
C LEU A 25 15.22 -2.38 -9.83
N LYS A 26 16.31 -3.05 -9.43
CA LYS A 26 17.65 -2.45 -9.30
C LYS A 26 17.67 -1.23 -8.38
N GLU A 27 16.77 -1.23 -7.40
CA GLU A 27 16.61 -0.20 -6.37
C GLU A 27 16.63 -0.90 -5.00
N GLU A 28 17.24 -0.28 -3.99
CA GLU A 28 17.20 -0.78 -2.61
C GLU A 28 15.90 -0.31 -1.93
N PRO A 29 15.05 -1.21 -1.42
CA PRO A 29 13.78 -0.82 -0.84
C PRO A 29 13.93 -0.21 0.56
N LYS A 30 13.05 0.74 0.87
CA LYS A 30 12.78 1.12 2.27
C LYS A 30 11.85 0.10 2.88
N ARG A 31 12.31 -0.57 3.94
CA ARG A 31 11.51 -1.57 4.65
C ARG A 31 10.59 -0.94 5.69
N PHE A 32 9.36 -1.42 5.74
CA PHE A 32 8.38 -1.00 6.72
C PHE A 32 7.48 -2.17 7.12
N ARG A 33 6.69 -1.97 8.15
CA ARG A 33 5.72 -2.95 8.64
C ARG A 33 4.33 -2.40 8.33
N LYS A 34 3.46 -3.18 7.66
CA LYS A 34 2.13 -2.70 7.25
C LYS A 34 1.20 -2.68 8.47
N HIS A 35 1.21 -3.75 9.26
CA HIS A 35 0.54 -3.84 10.57
C HIS A 35 1.52 -4.31 11.65
N ASP A 36 1.35 -3.85 12.89
CA ASP A 36 2.30 -4.12 13.99
C ASP A 36 2.56 -5.62 14.23
N ASP A 37 1.58 -6.47 13.93
CA ASP A 37 1.63 -7.93 14.09
C ASP A 37 2.14 -8.69 12.85
N ASP A 38 2.43 -8.01 11.73
CA ASP A 38 2.92 -8.67 10.51
C ASP A 38 4.24 -9.40 10.75
N MET A 39 4.31 -10.68 10.38
CA MET A 39 5.56 -11.44 10.55
C MET A 39 6.70 -10.94 9.65
N MET A 40 6.36 -10.34 8.50
CA MET A 40 7.31 -9.91 7.49
C MET A 40 7.30 -8.39 7.30
N LEU A 41 8.46 -7.83 7.01
CA LEU A 41 8.55 -6.45 6.53
C LEU A 41 8.13 -6.39 5.06
N SER A 42 7.50 -5.29 4.69
CA SER A 42 7.16 -4.91 3.32
C SER A 42 8.22 -3.96 2.76
N ASP A 43 8.31 -3.89 1.43
CA ASP A 43 9.30 -3.09 0.71
C ASP A 43 8.63 -1.90 0.01
N HIS A 44 9.25 -0.72 0.12
CA HIS A 44 8.88 0.47 -0.63
C HIS A 44 10.05 0.89 -1.55
N TYR A 45 9.84 0.70 -2.85
CA TYR A 45 10.71 1.18 -3.92
C TYR A 45 10.21 2.57 -4.33
N VAL A 46 10.86 3.60 -3.79
CA VAL A 46 10.40 4.99 -3.83
C VAL A 46 10.54 5.56 -5.22
N GLU A 47 11.65 5.26 -5.91
CA GLU A 47 11.88 5.76 -7.27
C GLU A 47 10.97 5.05 -8.28
N ALA A 48 10.76 3.74 -8.08
CA ALA A 48 9.82 2.98 -8.88
C ALA A 48 8.34 3.32 -8.60
N GLY A 49 8.03 3.93 -7.44
CA GLY A 49 6.65 4.16 -7.00
C GLY A 49 5.91 2.85 -6.73
N ILE A 50 6.56 1.90 -6.03
CA ILE A 50 6.03 0.55 -5.82
C ILE A 50 6.15 0.17 -4.34
N LEU A 51 5.04 -0.32 -3.79
CA LEU A 51 4.99 -1.02 -2.52
C LEU A 51 4.80 -2.52 -2.78
N VAL A 52 5.57 -3.35 -2.09
CA VAL A 52 5.49 -4.82 -2.19
C VAL A 52 5.28 -5.41 -0.81
N TYR A 53 4.23 -6.22 -0.70
CA TYR A 53 3.83 -6.88 0.54
C TYR A 53 4.10 -8.38 0.45
N TYR A 54 4.50 -8.98 1.57
CA TYR A 54 4.92 -10.38 1.62
C TYR A 54 4.09 -11.17 2.61
N LYS A 55 3.81 -12.44 2.28
CA LYS A 55 3.26 -13.43 3.22
C LYS A 55 4.33 -13.86 4.22
N ALA A 56 3.90 -14.56 5.27
CA ALA A 56 4.79 -15.14 6.28
C ALA A 56 5.87 -16.09 5.72
N ASP A 57 5.66 -16.68 4.54
CA ASP A 57 6.65 -17.51 3.84
C ASP A 57 7.70 -16.68 3.05
N GLY A 58 7.64 -15.36 3.14
CA GLY A 58 8.53 -14.43 2.45
C GLY A 58 8.23 -14.21 0.98
N LYS A 59 7.06 -14.66 0.50
CA LYS A 59 6.66 -14.51 -0.90
C LYS A 59 5.73 -13.32 -1.12
N CYS A 60 5.94 -12.62 -2.23
CA CYS A 60 5.14 -11.47 -2.64
C CYS A 60 3.67 -11.88 -2.74
N ASP A 61 2.83 -11.21 -1.96
CA ASP A 61 1.39 -11.37 -1.92
C ASP A 61 0.67 -10.35 -2.80
N SER A 62 1.12 -9.10 -2.72
CA SER A 62 0.53 -7.99 -3.45
C SER A 62 1.57 -6.93 -3.80
N ILE A 63 1.28 -6.20 -4.88
CA ILE A 63 2.07 -5.10 -5.40
C ILE A 63 1.10 -3.91 -5.55
N GLU A 64 1.44 -2.79 -4.92
CA GLU A 64 0.69 -1.55 -5.03
C GLU A 64 1.54 -0.51 -5.77
N LEU A 65 0.94 0.12 -6.78
CA LEU A 65 1.56 1.18 -7.55
C LEU A 65 1.22 2.53 -6.93
N THR A 66 2.22 3.19 -6.38
CA THR A 66 2.10 4.53 -5.83
C THR A 66 2.59 5.53 -6.87
N ASP A 67 1.65 6.04 -7.67
CA ASP A 67 1.90 7.36 -8.26
C ASP A 67 2.00 8.37 -7.11
N GLN A 68 2.92 9.35 -7.19
CA GLN A 68 3.04 10.36 -6.14
C GLN A 68 1.78 11.20 -6.09
N ARG A 69 0.83 10.80 -5.24
CA ARG A 69 -0.33 11.62 -4.92
C ARG A 69 0.02 12.46 -3.71
N ASP A 70 -0.27 13.75 -3.80
CA ASP A 70 -0.33 14.66 -2.64
C ASP A 70 -1.81 14.82 -2.26
N PRO A 71 -2.42 13.84 -1.56
CA PRO A 71 -3.78 13.93 -1.07
C PRO A 71 -3.90 15.15 -0.16
N VAL A 72 -4.56 16.17 -0.71
CA VAL A 72 -5.00 17.36 0.01
C VAL A 72 -6.52 17.32 0.08
N ILE A 73 -7.07 17.24 1.29
CA ILE A 73 -8.52 17.34 1.54
C ILE A 73 -8.72 18.57 2.42
N GLU A 74 -9.53 19.52 1.96
CA GLU A 74 -9.80 20.79 2.67
C GLU A 74 -8.52 21.56 3.10
N GLY A 75 -7.44 21.45 2.31
CA GLY A 75 -6.16 22.09 2.62
C GLY A 75 -5.26 21.31 3.58
N ILE A 76 -5.66 20.11 4.02
CA ILE A 76 -4.87 19.24 4.88
C ILE A 76 -4.04 18.27 4.03
N HIS A 77 -2.72 18.30 4.16
CA HIS A 77 -1.80 17.37 3.47
C HIS A 77 -1.62 16.06 4.25
N PHE A 78 -2.06 14.94 3.70
CA PHE A 78 -2.07 13.65 4.41
C PHE A 78 -0.75 12.87 4.34
N MET A 79 0.12 13.12 3.35
CA MET A 79 1.35 12.32 3.16
C MET A 79 2.47 12.60 4.17
N LYS A 80 2.37 13.67 4.96
CA LYS A 80 3.39 14.08 5.94
C LYS A 80 2.96 13.89 7.39
N MET A 81 1.89 13.14 7.63
CA MET A 81 1.36 12.90 8.97
C MET A 81 1.39 11.41 9.34
N PRO A 82 1.49 11.09 10.65
CA PRO A 82 1.32 9.72 11.13
C PRO A 82 -0.04 9.17 10.71
N SER A 83 -0.09 7.89 10.31
CA SER A 83 -1.31 7.21 9.83
C SER A 83 -2.48 7.31 10.82
N ILE A 84 -2.22 7.14 12.11
CA ILE A 84 -3.23 7.29 13.19
C ILE A 84 -3.86 8.69 13.17
N LYS A 85 -3.05 9.73 12.94
CA LYS A 85 -3.54 11.11 12.86
C LYS A 85 -4.32 11.35 11.57
N ALA A 86 -3.85 10.82 10.44
CA ALA A 86 -4.55 10.87 9.16
C ALA A 86 -5.95 10.26 9.25
N LYS A 87 -6.04 9.04 9.81
CA LYS A 87 -7.30 8.33 10.00
C LYS A 87 -8.26 9.10 10.89
N LYS A 88 -7.78 9.63 12.03
CA LYS A 88 -8.61 10.43 12.93
C LYS A 88 -9.20 11.66 12.24
N LEU A 89 -8.42 12.33 11.39
CA LEU A 89 -8.91 13.47 10.61
C LEU A 89 -9.93 13.04 9.56
N LEU A 90 -9.68 11.95 8.82
CA LEU A 90 -10.63 11.40 7.84
C LEU A 90 -11.99 11.09 8.47
N LEU A 91 -12.01 10.47 9.66
CA LEU A 91 -13.23 10.15 10.40
C LEU A 91 -14.01 11.38 10.86
N GLN A 92 -13.39 12.56 10.90
CA GLN A 92 -14.05 13.82 11.27
C GLN A 92 -14.61 14.58 10.07
N LEU A 93 -14.22 14.23 8.84
CA LEU A 93 -14.64 14.93 7.62
C LEU A 93 -16.05 14.52 7.16
N ASP A 94 -16.51 13.33 7.53
CA ASP A 94 -17.85 12.87 7.21
C ASP A 94 -18.40 12.01 8.35
N GLU A 95 -19.59 12.37 8.83
CA GLU A 95 -20.31 11.67 9.90
C GLU A 95 -20.66 10.22 9.54
N GLU A 96 -20.66 9.87 8.24
CA GLU A 96 -20.92 8.52 7.74
C GLU A 96 -19.65 7.73 7.38
N MET A 97 -18.48 8.22 7.79
CA MET A 97 -17.23 7.47 7.63
C MET A 97 -17.26 6.16 8.42
N ILE A 98 -16.90 5.08 7.73
CA ILE A 98 -16.71 3.76 8.30
C ILE A 98 -15.23 3.63 8.66
N ASP A 99 -14.98 3.35 9.94
CA ASP A 99 -13.65 2.96 10.42
C ASP A 99 -13.42 1.48 10.09
N LEU A 100 -12.37 1.23 9.30
CA LEU A 100 -11.78 -0.09 9.09
C LEU A 100 -10.37 -0.06 9.68
N GLU A 101 -9.87 -1.19 10.17
CA GLU A 101 -8.62 -1.27 10.93
C GLU A 101 -7.50 -0.38 10.35
N ASP A 102 -7.24 -0.48 9.05
CA ASP A 102 -6.20 0.32 8.36
C ASP A 102 -6.73 1.37 7.38
N MET A 103 -8.05 1.58 7.34
CA MET A 103 -8.69 2.42 6.34
C MET A 103 -9.86 3.23 6.91
N ALA A 104 -10.25 4.30 6.22
CA ALA A 104 -11.51 4.99 6.48
C ALA A 104 -12.27 5.13 5.15
N PHE A 105 -13.58 4.88 5.16
CA PHE A 105 -14.40 4.86 3.95
C PHE A 105 -15.68 5.70 4.13
N SER A 106 -15.91 6.70 3.28
CA SER A 106 -17.14 7.50 3.28
C SER A 106 -18.18 6.85 2.38
N LYS A 107 -19.36 6.53 2.93
CA LYS A 107 -20.49 6.02 2.14
C LYS A 107 -21.02 7.02 1.11
N LYS A 108 -20.90 8.32 1.39
CA LYS A 108 -21.33 9.39 0.48
C LYS A 108 -20.47 9.49 -0.78
N SER A 109 -19.25 8.96 -0.74
CA SER A 109 -18.26 9.05 -1.81
C SER A 109 -18.18 7.78 -2.68
N GLY A 110 -18.97 6.75 -2.37
CA GLY A 110 -19.08 5.54 -3.19
C GLY A 110 -20.02 5.77 -4.37
N ASN A 111 -19.49 5.69 -5.60
CA ASN A 111 -20.29 5.42 -6.79
C ASN A 111 -20.85 3.99 -6.76
#